data_AF-A0A848V9X1-F1
#
_entry.id   AF-A0A848V9X1-F1
#
_cell.length_a   1.000
_cell.length_b   1.000
_cell.length_c   1.000
_cell.angle_alpha   90.00
_cell.angle_beta   90.00
_cell.angle_gamma   90.00
#
_symmetry.space_group_name_H-M   'P 1'
#
loop_
_entity.id
_entity.type
_entity.pdbx_description
1 polymer ?
#
loop_
_entity_poly.entity_id
_entity_poly.type
_entity_poly.pdbx_seq_one_letter_code
_entity_poly.pdbx_strand_id
1 'polypeptide(L)'
;WQALHDSYLVLVAEYQNSANVVSRYVGGVQVNRAMIGQPGAITPFVPVTRTEQRRAMRTLADHVFAPLAFRSQQALYSALRQQRRGFDFYEVTEDPKLADLMLAVHKGVLDHLLHPAVQRRITDSTLYGNDYPLVEVMQDLTGAVFSRDLNTSVDPMRQNLQIEYVTRLLAMLEGETAKTYDYVSQSTALANLRRIESLLEGNRGPDPATRAHRERVLYMIRRGLDESA
;
A
#
# COMPACT_ATOMS: atom_id res chain seq x y z
N TRP A 1 -0.94 30.65 9.64
CA TRP A 1 -0.10 29.75 8.82
C TRP A 1 0.43 28.58 9.64
N GLN A 2 1.14 28.78 10.75
CA GLN A 2 1.59 27.65 11.59
C GLN A 2 0.43 26.76 12.08
N ALA A 3 -0.61 27.35 12.66
CA ALA A 3 -1.78 26.59 13.10
C ALA A 3 -2.48 25.82 11.95
N LEU A 4 -2.40 26.32 10.71
CA LEU A 4 -2.94 25.62 9.53
C LEU A 4 -2.07 24.42 9.17
N HIS A 5 -0.74 24.60 9.14
CA HIS A 5 0.22 23.52 8.94
C HIS A 5 0.04 22.41 9.98
N ASP A 6 -0.05 22.76 11.26
CA ASP A 6 -0.18 21.78 12.34
C ASP A 6 -1.54 21.05 12.26
N SER A 7 -2.63 21.78 11.99
CA SER A 7 -3.95 21.19 11.78
C SER A 7 -3.98 20.25 10.57
N TYR A 8 -3.25 20.58 9.50
CA TYR A 8 -3.12 19.73 8.32
C TYR A 8 -2.36 18.44 8.63
N LEU A 9 -1.28 18.51 9.40
CA LEU A 9 -0.56 17.30 9.82
C LEU A 9 -1.41 16.40 10.71
N VAL A 10 -2.20 16.96 11.62
CA VAL A 10 -3.19 16.20 12.40
C VAL A 10 -4.21 15.52 11.49
N LEU A 11 -4.75 16.24 10.50
CA LEU A 11 -5.68 15.66 9.52
C LEU A 11 -5.05 14.48 8.75
N VAL A 12 -3.81 14.62 8.29
CA VAL A 12 -3.09 13.54 7.59
C VAL A 12 -2.84 12.35 8.51
N ALA A 13 -2.51 12.58 9.78
CA ALA A 13 -2.33 11.50 10.76
C ALA A 13 -3.65 10.74 11.02
N GLU A 14 -4.77 11.44 11.19
CA GLU A 14 -6.08 10.80 11.36
C GLU A 14 -6.54 10.06 10.10
N TYR A 15 -6.21 10.60 8.93
CA TYR A 15 -6.42 9.93 7.66
C TYR A 15 -5.62 8.62 7.59
N GLN A 16 -4.35 8.65 7.96
CA GLN A 16 -3.49 7.48 8.03
C GLN A 16 -4.02 6.44 9.02
N ASN A 17 -4.46 6.86 10.21
CA ASN A 17 -5.07 5.98 11.20
C ASN A 17 -6.32 5.29 10.64
N SER A 18 -7.17 6.05 9.96
CA SER A 18 -8.38 5.50 9.31
C SER A 18 -8.03 4.48 8.22
N ALA A 19 -7.06 4.79 7.36
CA ALA A 19 -6.56 3.87 6.33
C ALA A 19 -6.01 2.57 6.94
N ASN A 20 -5.25 2.69 8.04
CA ASN A 20 -4.71 1.57 8.79
C ASN A 20 -5.81 0.72 9.45
N VAL A 21 -6.91 1.32 9.89
CA VAL A 21 -8.06 0.56 10.43
C VAL A 21 -8.74 -0.21 9.30
N VAL A 22 -8.94 0.41 8.13
CA VAL A 22 -9.55 -0.26 6.97
C VAL A 22 -8.68 -1.44 6.51
N SER A 23 -7.35 -1.30 6.49
CA SER A 23 -6.45 -2.39 6.05
C SER A 23 -6.57 -3.66 6.90
N ARG A 24 -6.89 -3.54 8.19
CA ARG A 24 -7.05 -4.67 9.13
C ARG A 24 -8.23 -5.59 8.81
N TYR A 25 -9.20 -5.14 8.01
CA TYR A 25 -10.28 -5.99 7.55
C TYR A 25 -9.78 -7.02 6.52
N VAL A 26 -8.77 -6.68 5.71
CA VAL A 26 -8.18 -7.60 4.72
C VAL A 26 -7.32 -8.64 5.45
N GLY A 27 -7.68 -9.92 5.30
CA GLY A 27 -7.08 -10.99 6.08
C GLY A 27 -7.39 -10.91 7.58
N GLY A 28 -8.43 -10.20 7.99
CA GLY A 28 -8.85 -10.11 9.38
C GLY A 28 -9.44 -11.44 9.87
N VAL A 29 -9.17 -11.78 11.13
CA VAL A 29 -9.78 -12.94 11.81
C VAL A 29 -10.32 -12.47 13.15
N GLN A 30 -11.63 -12.62 13.35
CA GLN A 30 -12.29 -12.32 14.61
C GLN A 30 -11.96 -13.43 15.61
N VAL A 31 -11.58 -13.04 16.83
CA VAL A 31 -11.17 -13.96 17.89
C VAL A 31 -12.19 -13.92 19.02
N ASN A 32 -12.96 -14.98 19.19
CA ASN A 32 -13.75 -15.20 20.40
C ASN A 32 -12.85 -15.84 21.47
N ARG A 33 -12.79 -15.21 22.66
CA ARG A 33 -11.92 -15.62 23.78
C ARG A 33 -12.69 -16.28 24.93
N ALA A 34 -13.98 -16.53 24.78
CA ALA A 34 -14.79 -17.20 25.79
C ALA A 34 -14.38 -18.67 25.90
N MET A 35 -14.24 -19.16 27.13
CA MET A 35 -13.88 -20.56 27.40
C MET A 35 -15.11 -21.47 27.23
N ILE A 36 -14.86 -22.77 27.00
CA ILE A 36 -15.92 -23.79 26.93
C ILE A 36 -16.75 -23.73 28.23
N GLY A 37 -18.06 -23.59 28.08
CA GLY A 37 -19.00 -23.48 29.20
C GLY A 37 -19.31 -22.05 29.67
N GLN A 38 -18.64 -21.03 29.13
CA GLN A 38 -19.02 -19.63 29.38
C GLN A 38 -20.16 -19.19 28.45
N PRO A 39 -21.09 -18.32 28.92
CA PRO A 39 -22.08 -17.70 28.05
C PRO A 39 -21.41 -16.97 26.87
N GLY A 40 -21.85 -17.25 25.65
CA GLY A 40 -21.29 -16.63 24.42
C GLY A 40 -20.08 -17.33 23.82
N ALA A 41 -19.71 -18.52 24.31
CA ALA A 41 -18.73 -19.39 23.65
C ALA A 41 -19.23 -19.84 22.27
N ILE A 42 -18.59 -19.32 21.23
CA ILE A 42 -18.80 -19.70 19.81
C ILE A 42 -17.44 -20.05 19.19
N THR A 43 -17.42 -20.33 17.88
CA THR A 43 -16.20 -20.60 17.11
C THR A 43 -15.10 -19.57 17.43
N PRO A 44 -13.93 -20.00 17.93
CA PRO A 44 -12.88 -19.08 18.37
C PRO A 44 -12.29 -18.21 17.26
N PHE A 45 -12.14 -18.75 16.04
CA PHE A 45 -11.56 -18.04 14.91
C PHE A 45 -12.57 -17.96 13.77
N VAL A 46 -12.99 -16.74 13.44
CA VAL A 46 -13.93 -16.49 12.34
C VAL A 46 -13.30 -15.46 11.38
N PRO A 47 -12.87 -15.86 10.18
CA PRO A 47 -12.39 -14.93 9.17
C PRO A 47 -13.42 -13.84 8.87
N VAL A 48 -12.93 -12.62 8.61
CA VAL A 48 -13.78 -11.55 8.08
C VAL A 48 -14.38 -12.01 6.75
N THR A 49 -15.67 -11.73 6.52
CA THR A 49 -16.35 -12.22 5.31
C THR A 49 -15.72 -11.66 4.04
N ARG A 50 -15.74 -12.43 2.94
CA ARG A 50 -15.22 -11.99 1.63
C ARG A 50 -15.77 -10.63 1.21
N THR A 51 -17.06 -10.38 1.43
CA THR A 51 -17.71 -9.10 1.12
C THR A 51 -17.07 -7.94 1.87
N GLU A 52 -16.81 -8.11 3.17
CA GLU A 52 -16.19 -7.10 4.02
C GLU A 52 -14.72 -6.85 3.63
N GLN A 53 -13.96 -7.92 3.36
CA GLN A 53 -12.57 -7.78 2.92
C GLN A 53 -12.46 -7.06 1.57
N ARG A 54 -13.29 -7.42 0.59
CA ARG A 54 -13.32 -6.74 -0.71
C ARG A 54 -13.82 -5.30 -0.60
N ARG A 55 -14.76 -5.01 0.30
CA ARG A 55 -15.16 -3.63 0.59
C ARG A 55 -13.98 -2.84 1.11
N ALA A 56 -13.23 -3.36 2.07
CA ALA A 56 -12.04 -2.72 2.60
C ALA A 56 -10.97 -2.47 1.51
N MET A 57 -10.68 -3.47 0.68
CA MET A 57 -9.74 -3.32 -0.44
C MET A 57 -10.18 -2.22 -1.43
N ARG A 58 -11.48 -2.17 -1.77
CA ARG A 58 -12.03 -1.11 -2.62
C ARG A 58 -11.93 0.26 -1.97
N THR A 59 -12.26 0.39 -0.69
CA THR A 59 -12.10 1.65 0.05
C THR A 59 -10.65 2.13 0.03
N LEU A 60 -9.67 1.25 0.20
CA LEU A 60 -8.25 1.60 0.07
C LEU A 60 -7.90 2.01 -1.36
N ALA A 61 -8.38 1.28 -2.38
CA ALA A 61 -8.15 1.62 -3.77
C ALA A 61 -8.74 2.99 -4.17
N ASP A 62 -9.93 3.31 -3.65
CA ASP A 62 -10.69 4.51 -4.00
C ASP A 62 -10.19 5.75 -3.28
N HIS A 63 -9.78 5.61 -2.02
CA HIS A 63 -9.44 6.74 -1.18
C HIS A 63 -7.96 6.82 -0.84
N VAL A 64 -7.21 5.73 -0.73
CA VAL A 64 -5.80 5.78 -0.33
C VAL A 64 -4.88 5.69 -1.54
N PHE A 65 -5.12 4.72 -2.40
CA PHE A 65 -4.37 4.46 -3.62
C PHE A 65 -5.07 5.05 -4.85
N ALA A 66 -5.65 6.24 -4.76
CA ALA A 66 -6.19 6.93 -5.94
C ALA A 66 -5.32 8.14 -6.31
N PRO A 67 -5.12 8.44 -7.61
CA PRO A 67 -4.39 9.64 -8.06
C PRO A 67 -4.96 10.95 -7.49
N LEU A 68 -6.27 11.00 -7.25
CA LEU A 68 -6.96 12.21 -6.79
C LEU A 68 -7.41 12.16 -5.33
N ALA A 69 -6.94 11.19 -4.55
CA ALA A 69 -7.32 11.00 -3.15
C ALA A 69 -7.18 12.28 -2.28
N PHE A 70 -6.24 13.17 -2.64
CA PHE A 70 -5.91 14.39 -1.89
C PHE A 70 -6.11 15.67 -2.72
N ARG A 71 -6.79 15.57 -3.87
CA ARG A 71 -6.94 16.72 -4.78
C ARG A 71 -7.67 17.89 -4.12
N SER A 72 -8.62 17.59 -3.23
CA SER A 72 -9.38 18.59 -2.46
C SER A 72 -8.50 19.47 -1.56
N GLN A 73 -7.27 19.03 -1.25
CA GLN A 73 -6.34 19.73 -0.37
C GLN A 73 -5.32 20.58 -1.15
N GLN A 74 -5.29 20.50 -2.49
CA GLN A 74 -4.30 21.18 -3.33
C GLN A 74 -4.27 22.70 -3.12
N ALA A 75 -5.42 23.32 -2.87
CA ALA A 75 -5.53 24.75 -2.61
C ALA A 75 -4.82 25.18 -1.30
N LEU A 76 -4.58 24.25 -0.38
CA LEU A 76 -3.92 24.50 0.90
C LEU A 76 -2.40 24.36 0.80
N TYR A 77 -1.87 23.68 -0.21
CA TYR A 77 -0.46 23.29 -0.27
C TYR A 77 0.50 24.48 -0.24
N SER A 78 0.20 25.56 -0.96
CA SER A 78 0.97 26.80 -0.96
C SER A 78 0.86 27.58 0.35
N ALA A 79 -0.12 27.25 1.19
CA ALA A 79 -0.40 27.88 2.47
C ALA A 79 0.17 27.11 3.68
N LEU A 80 0.76 25.93 3.48
CA LEU A 80 1.36 25.09 4.53
C LEU A 80 2.74 25.55 5.00
N ARG A 81 3.07 26.84 4.83
CA ARG A 81 4.35 27.39 5.26
C ARG A 81 4.49 27.37 6.78
N GLN A 82 5.57 26.76 7.27
CA GLN A 82 5.95 26.81 8.67
C GLN A 82 6.32 28.24 9.09
N GLN A 83 5.92 28.66 10.28
CA GLN A 83 6.32 29.96 10.83
C GLN A 83 7.78 29.91 11.28
N ARG A 84 8.53 30.90 10.83
CA ARG A 84 9.96 31.03 11.07
C ARG A 84 10.27 31.47 12.50
N ARG A 85 11.29 30.86 13.12
CA ARG A 85 12.17 31.49 14.13
C ARG A 85 13.62 31.21 13.74
N GLY A 86 14.41 32.25 13.41
CA GLY A 86 15.86 32.10 13.15
C GLY A 86 16.25 31.67 11.73
N PHE A 87 17.48 31.19 11.56
CA PHE A 87 18.07 30.72 10.28
C PHE A 87 18.52 29.24 10.38
N ASP A 88 17.94 28.45 11.28
CA ASP A 88 18.48 27.16 11.74
C ASP A 88 18.21 25.94 10.81
N PHE A 89 17.84 26.18 9.55
CA PHE A 89 17.49 25.14 8.59
C PHE A 89 18.63 24.90 7.60
N TYR A 90 19.67 24.18 8.04
CA TYR A 90 20.79 23.77 7.17
C TYR A 90 20.51 22.42 6.48
N GLU A 91 19.88 21.47 7.19
CA GLU A 91 19.66 20.09 6.71
C GLU A 91 18.25 19.83 6.15
N VAL A 92 17.26 20.66 6.47
CA VAL A 92 15.85 20.48 6.08
C VAL A 92 15.32 21.75 5.45
N THR A 93 14.79 21.69 4.23
CA THR A 93 14.24 22.87 3.53
C THR A 93 12.79 23.16 3.95
N GLU A 94 12.38 24.44 3.91
CA GLU A 94 11.06 24.91 4.38
C GLU A 94 9.87 24.48 3.51
N ASP A 95 10.09 23.97 2.29
CA ASP A 95 9.02 23.59 1.37
C ASP A 95 8.33 22.28 1.82
N PRO A 96 6.98 22.21 1.75
CA PRO A 96 6.23 21.07 2.24
C PRO A 96 6.46 19.84 1.36
N LYS A 97 6.96 18.77 1.97
CA LYS A 97 7.22 17.47 1.31
C LYS A 97 5.94 16.64 1.21
N LEU A 98 4.98 17.13 0.45
CA LEU A 98 3.63 16.55 0.36
C LEU A 98 3.62 15.13 -0.21
N ALA A 99 4.50 14.86 -1.19
CA ALA A 99 4.66 13.51 -1.74
C ALA A 99 5.19 12.52 -0.68
N ASP A 100 6.05 12.97 0.23
CA ASP A 100 6.61 12.13 1.30
C ASP A 100 5.59 11.86 2.40
N LEU A 101 4.83 12.89 2.81
CA LEU A 101 3.70 12.74 3.73
C LEU A 101 2.71 11.71 3.19
N MET A 102 2.43 11.77 1.89
CA MET A 102 1.49 10.88 1.26
C MET A 102 2.03 9.47 1.06
N LEU A 103 3.31 9.35 0.74
CA LEU A 103 4.00 8.07 0.75
C LEU A 103 3.97 7.44 2.15
N ALA A 104 4.05 8.21 3.24
CA ALA A 104 3.92 7.67 4.59
C ALA A 104 2.55 7.04 4.86
N VAL A 105 1.46 7.65 4.35
CA VAL A 105 0.11 7.07 4.40
C VAL A 105 0.06 5.74 3.63
N HIS A 106 0.60 5.72 2.41
CA HIS A 106 0.67 4.49 1.60
C HIS A 106 1.46 3.39 2.29
N LYS A 107 2.63 3.74 2.85
CA LYS A 107 3.50 2.82 3.58
C LYS A 107 2.76 2.18 4.76
N GLY A 108 2.01 2.93 5.55
CA GLY A 108 1.26 2.35 6.68
C GLY A 108 0.26 1.25 6.26
N VAL A 109 -0.42 1.44 5.13
CA VAL A 109 -1.32 0.42 4.58
C VAL A 109 -0.53 -0.78 4.02
N LEU A 110 0.54 -0.51 3.26
CA LEU A 110 1.40 -1.55 2.70
C LEU A 110 2.13 -2.35 3.79
N ASP A 111 2.51 -1.72 4.90
CA ASP A 111 3.15 -2.35 6.07
C ASP A 111 2.24 -3.41 6.65
N HIS A 112 0.92 -3.20 6.64
CA HIS A 112 -0.04 -4.20 7.08
C HIS A 112 -0.27 -5.28 6.01
N LEU A 113 -0.70 -4.88 4.81
CA LEU A 113 -1.15 -5.82 3.78
C LEU A 113 -0.04 -6.74 3.28
N LEU A 114 1.20 -6.24 3.23
CA LEU A 114 2.34 -7.01 2.78
C LEU A 114 3.09 -7.69 3.93
N HIS A 115 2.70 -7.50 5.19
CA HIS A 115 3.41 -8.11 6.32
C HIS A 115 3.43 -9.66 6.22
N PRO A 116 4.57 -10.34 6.51
CA PRO A 116 4.65 -11.80 6.42
C PRO A 116 3.59 -12.53 7.25
N ALA A 117 3.37 -12.07 8.49
CA ALA A 117 2.34 -12.63 9.37
C ALA A 117 0.90 -12.42 8.85
N VAL A 118 0.64 -11.33 8.11
CA VAL A 118 -0.68 -11.07 7.53
C VAL A 118 -0.90 -11.94 6.31
N GLN A 119 0.08 -12.05 5.41
CA GLN A 119 -0.02 -12.91 4.24
C GLN A 119 -0.17 -14.39 4.62
N ARG A 120 0.65 -14.88 5.58
CA ARG A 120 0.48 -16.23 6.13
C ARG A 120 -0.90 -16.44 6.73
N ARG A 121 -1.42 -15.46 7.50
CA ARG A 121 -2.77 -15.54 8.08
C ARG A 121 -3.86 -15.61 6.99
N ILE A 122 -3.73 -14.86 5.90
CA ILE A 122 -4.66 -14.93 4.77
C ILE A 122 -4.66 -16.34 4.17
N THR A 123 -3.47 -16.92 3.97
CA THR A 123 -3.31 -18.28 3.47
C THR A 123 -3.92 -19.31 4.43
N ASP A 124 -3.51 -19.32 5.70
CA ASP A 124 -3.96 -20.29 6.71
C ASP A 124 -5.47 -20.19 6.96
N SER A 125 -6.02 -18.98 6.93
CA SER A 125 -7.46 -18.76 7.14
C SER A 125 -8.34 -19.38 6.06
N THR A 126 -7.80 -19.68 4.87
CA THR A 126 -8.56 -20.43 3.85
C THR A 126 -8.94 -21.83 4.33
N LEU A 127 -8.16 -22.42 5.24
CA LEU A 127 -8.42 -23.74 5.81
C LEU A 127 -9.61 -23.76 6.79
N TYR A 128 -10.05 -22.58 7.25
CA TYR A 128 -11.14 -22.45 8.21
C TYR A 128 -12.18 -21.36 7.83
N GLY A 129 -12.33 -21.09 6.53
CA GLY A 129 -13.47 -20.34 5.99
C GLY A 129 -13.17 -18.94 5.43
N ASN A 130 -11.91 -18.58 5.22
CA ASN A 130 -11.58 -17.37 4.45
C ASN A 130 -11.73 -17.63 2.94
N ASP A 131 -12.72 -17.00 2.34
CA ASP A 131 -12.99 -17.11 0.90
C ASP A 131 -12.33 -16.00 0.06
N TYR A 132 -11.40 -15.22 0.61
CA TYR A 132 -10.62 -14.21 -0.13
C TYR A 132 -9.13 -14.58 -0.11
N PRO A 133 -8.67 -15.42 -1.05
CA PRO A 133 -7.33 -16.01 -1.01
C PRO A 133 -6.24 -14.97 -1.32
N LEU A 134 -5.01 -15.23 -0.85
CA LEU A 134 -3.88 -14.31 -0.97
C LEU A 134 -3.60 -13.87 -2.40
N VAL A 135 -3.73 -14.78 -3.37
CA VAL A 135 -3.57 -14.47 -4.80
C VAL A 135 -4.54 -13.38 -5.26
N GLU A 136 -5.81 -13.44 -4.84
CA GLU A 136 -6.82 -12.44 -5.20
C GLU A 136 -6.59 -11.11 -4.47
N VAL A 137 -6.24 -11.17 -3.16
CA VAL A 137 -5.86 -9.99 -2.37
C VAL A 137 -4.74 -9.21 -3.05
N MET A 138 -3.67 -9.91 -3.47
CA MET A 138 -2.50 -9.29 -4.09
C MET A 138 -2.79 -8.80 -5.51
N GLN A 139 -3.65 -9.49 -6.26
CA GLN A 139 -4.11 -9.03 -7.58
C GLN A 139 -4.92 -7.72 -7.46
N ASP A 140 -5.86 -7.66 -6.52
CA ASP A 140 -6.67 -6.46 -6.27
C ASP A 140 -5.79 -5.30 -5.77
N LEU A 141 -4.82 -5.57 -4.88
CA LEU A 141 -3.86 -4.58 -4.41
C LEU A 141 -2.98 -4.04 -5.56
N THR A 142 -2.42 -4.93 -6.39
CA THR A 142 -1.67 -4.52 -7.59
C THR A 142 -2.53 -3.70 -8.53
N GLY A 143 -3.80 -4.08 -8.72
CA GLY A 143 -4.77 -3.30 -9.50
C GLY A 143 -5.01 -1.90 -8.94
N ALA A 144 -5.16 -1.77 -7.62
CA ALA A 144 -5.30 -0.48 -6.95
C ALA A 144 -4.07 0.44 -7.17
N VAL A 145 -2.88 -0.15 -7.19
CA VAL A 145 -1.61 0.59 -7.37
C VAL A 145 -1.36 0.99 -8.82
N PHE A 146 -1.73 0.17 -9.81
CA PHE A 146 -1.34 0.41 -11.22
C PHE A 146 -2.49 0.74 -12.19
N SER A 147 -3.68 0.16 -12.02
CA SER A 147 -4.68 0.13 -13.09
C SER A 147 -5.18 1.51 -13.52
N ARG A 148 -5.30 2.46 -12.59
CA ARG A 148 -5.77 3.83 -12.88
C ARG A 148 -4.77 4.65 -13.67
N ASP A 149 -3.50 4.29 -13.62
CA ASP A 149 -2.42 5.06 -14.22
C ASP A 149 -2.03 4.55 -15.60
N LEU A 150 -2.64 3.45 -16.10
CA LEU A 150 -2.24 2.82 -17.35
C LEU A 150 -2.41 3.76 -18.55
N ASN A 151 -3.50 4.53 -18.62
CA ASN A 151 -3.82 5.37 -19.78
C ASN A 151 -3.70 6.87 -19.49
N THR A 152 -3.09 7.24 -18.36
CA THR A 152 -2.94 8.64 -17.93
C THR A 152 -1.49 8.93 -17.57
N SER A 153 -1.18 10.22 -17.38
CA SER A 153 0.09 10.61 -16.76
C SER A 153 0.15 10.13 -15.31
N VAL A 154 1.32 9.66 -14.89
CA VAL A 154 1.57 9.21 -13.51
C VAL A 154 2.16 10.38 -12.73
N ASP A 155 1.41 10.94 -11.78
CA ASP A 155 1.91 12.03 -10.93
C ASP A 155 2.97 11.54 -9.92
N PRO A 156 3.81 12.43 -9.37
CA PRO A 156 4.91 12.03 -8.48
C PRO A 156 4.49 11.21 -7.24
N MET A 157 3.28 11.43 -6.70
CA MET A 157 2.79 10.69 -5.54
C MET A 157 2.48 9.25 -5.93
N ARG A 158 1.92 9.05 -7.12
CA ARG A 158 1.69 7.73 -7.73
C ARG A 158 2.99 7.03 -8.10
N GLN A 159 3.97 7.77 -8.60
CA GLN A 159 5.30 7.22 -8.89
C GLN A 159 5.93 6.64 -7.62
N ASN A 160 5.91 7.39 -6.52
CA ASN A 160 6.42 6.95 -5.22
C ASN A 160 5.71 5.69 -4.72
N LEU A 161 4.37 5.65 -4.78
CA LEU A 161 3.59 4.47 -4.38
C LEU A 161 3.97 3.22 -5.21
N GLN A 162 4.06 3.36 -6.54
CA GLN A 162 4.38 2.25 -7.43
C GLN A 162 5.80 1.71 -7.18
N ILE A 163 6.78 2.60 -6.99
CA ILE A 163 8.17 2.22 -6.66
C ILE A 163 8.23 1.52 -5.30
N GLU A 164 7.58 2.08 -4.28
CA GLU A 164 7.54 1.49 -2.94
C GLU A 164 6.93 0.08 -2.97
N TYR A 165 5.82 -0.09 -3.67
CA TYR A 165 5.15 -1.37 -3.80
C TYR A 165 6.03 -2.41 -4.50
N VAL A 166 6.62 -2.07 -5.65
CA VAL A 166 7.52 -2.97 -6.40
C VAL A 166 8.76 -3.33 -5.57
N THR A 167 9.35 -2.35 -4.87
CA THR A 167 10.50 -2.59 -3.98
C THR A 167 10.18 -3.64 -2.92
N ARG A 168 8.98 -3.56 -2.30
CA ARG A 168 8.55 -4.54 -1.30
C ARG A 168 8.31 -5.91 -1.89
N LEU A 169 7.68 -6.00 -3.07
CA LEU A 169 7.48 -7.28 -3.74
C LEU A 169 8.81 -7.96 -4.08
N LEU A 170 9.81 -7.20 -4.53
CA LEU A 170 11.16 -7.73 -4.77
C LEU A 170 11.82 -8.22 -3.48
N ALA A 171 11.70 -7.46 -2.38
CA ALA A 171 12.23 -7.86 -1.08
C ALA A 171 11.55 -9.11 -0.48
N MET A 172 10.37 -9.49 -0.98
CA MET A 172 9.73 -10.76 -0.60
C MET A 172 10.41 -11.97 -1.25
N LEU A 173 11.11 -11.80 -2.37
CA LEU A 173 11.70 -12.89 -3.13
C LEU A 173 13.12 -13.21 -2.69
N GLU A 174 13.90 -12.19 -2.29
CA GLU A 174 15.32 -12.36 -1.94
C GLU A 174 15.80 -11.62 -0.70
N GLY A 175 16.97 -12.04 -0.21
CA GLY A 175 17.64 -11.46 0.95
C GLY A 175 17.06 -11.92 2.30
N GLU A 176 17.43 -11.22 3.37
CA GLU A 176 16.99 -11.56 4.74
C GLU A 176 15.47 -11.43 4.92
N THR A 177 14.86 -10.42 4.27
CA THR A 177 13.41 -10.19 4.32
C THR A 177 12.64 -11.38 3.75
N ALA A 178 13.09 -11.97 2.65
CA ALA A 178 12.44 -13.11 2.01
C ALA A 178 12.31 -14.33 2.92
N LYS A 179 13.28 -14.56 3.82
CA LYS A 179 13.28 -15.68 4.79
C LYS A 179 12.10 -15.62 5.77
N THR A 180 11.47 -14.45 5.92
CA THR A 180 10.31 -14.27 6.81
C THR A 180 8.98 -14.67 6.15
N TYR A 181 8.94 -14.75 4.82
CA TYR A 181 7.74 -15.08 4.04
C TYR A 181 7.62 -16.60 3.81
N ASP A 182 6.38 -17.10 3.76
CA ASP A 182 6.08 -18.45 3.33
C ASP A 182 6.06 -18.57 1.79
N TYR A 183 6.19 -19.79 1.27
CA TYR A 183 6.30 -20.05 -0.17
C TYR A 183 5.10 -19.54 -0.99
N VAL A 184 3.89 -19.54 -0.40
CA VAL A 184 2.69 -19.03 -1.06
C VAL A 184 2.79 -17.51 -1.26
N SER A 185 3.27 -16.78 -0.25
CA SER A 185 3.51 -15.34 -0.35
C SER A 185 4.57 -15.01 -1.40
N GLN A 186 5.69 -15.73 -1.42
CA GLN A 186 6.77 -15.53 -2.40
C GLN A 186 6.27 -15.81 -3.83
N SER A 187 5.57 -16.92 -4.05
CA SER A 187 4.98 -17.27 -5.34
C SER A 187 3.99 -16.21 -5.82
N THR A 188 3.18 -15.69 -4.90
CA THR A 188 2.19 -14.64 -5.21
C THR A 188 2.86 -13.31 -5.53
N ALA A 189 3.94 -12.95 -4.83
CA ALA A 189 4.72 -11.74 -5.15
C ALA A 189 5.35 -11.83 -6.54
N LEU A 190 5.96 -12.96 -6.89
CA LEU A 190 6.53 -13.19 -8.22
C LEU A 190 5.47 -13.06 -9.32
N ALA A 191 4.29 -13.67 -9.11
CA ALA A 191 3.18 -13.57 -10.07
C ALA A 191 2.72 -12.11 -10.27
N ASN A 192 2.70 -11.31 -9.20
CA ASN A 192 2.33 -9.90 -9.30
C ASN A 192 3.43 -9.04 -9.94
N LEU A 193 4.71 -9.31 -9.68
CA LEU A 193 5.82 -8.66 -10.40
C LEU A 193 5.75 -8.91 -11.90
N ARG A 194 5.54 -10.17 -12.32
CA ARG A 194 5.35 -10.52 -13.75
C ARG A 194 4.09 -9.87 -14.35
N ARG A 195 3.02 -9.75 -13.57
CA ARG A 195 1.82 -9.01 -13.99
C ARG A 195 2.12 -7.52 -14.22
N ILE A 196 2.87 -6.88 -13.32
CA ILE A 196 3.26 -5.47 -13.44
C ILE A 196 4.14 -5.28 -14.68
N GLU A 197 5.13 -6.16 -14.88
CA GLU A 197 5.97 -6.16 -16.08
C GLU A 197 5.11 -6.20 -17.35
N SER A 198 4.22 -7.19 -17.46
CA SER A 198 3.31 -7.32 -18.61
C SER A 198 2.40 -6.09 -18.82
N LEU A 199 1.89 -5.49 -17.74
CA LEU A 199 1.06 -4.28 -17.82
C LEU A 199 1.82 -3.06 -18.39
N LEU A 200 3.14 -2.99 -18.15
CA LEU A 200 3.96 -1.84 -18.53
C LEU A 200 4.71 -2.02 -19.85
N GLU A 201 5.07 -3.25 -20.25
CA GLU A 201 5.88 -3.54 -21.45
C GLU A 201 5.26 -3.07 -22.78
N GLY A 202 3.93 -2.98 -22.85
CA GLY A 202 3.21 -2.44 -24.01
C GLY A 202 2.77 -0.98 -23.87
N ASN A 203 3.01 -0.36 -22.72
CA ASN A 203 2.40 0.90 -22.36
C ASN A 203 3.46 1.90 -21.91
N ARG A 204 4.00 2.67 -22.86
CA ARG A 204 5.04 3.66 -22.57
C ARG A 204 4.51 4.87 -21.79
N GLY A 205 3.22 5.18 -21.93
CA GLY A 205 2.58 6.31 -21.27
C GLY A 205 2.65 7.60 -22.09
N PRO A 206 1.79 8.58 -21.74
CA PRO A 206 1.47 9.69 -22.64
C PRO A 206 2.56 10.79 -22.69
N ASP A 207 3.36 10.93 -21.63
CA ASP A 207 4.32 12.02 -21.47
C ASP A 207 5.74 11.52 -21.10
N PRO A 208 6.79 12.36 -21.27
CA PRO A 208 8.17 11.96 -20.96
C PRO A 208 8.41 11.53 -19.52
N ALA A 209 7.75 12.15 -18.53
CA ALA A 209 7.95 11.82 -17.12
C ALA A 209 7.36 10.44 -16.80
N THR A 210 6.17 10.15 -17.31
CA THR A 210 5.55 8.82 -17.20
C THR A 210 6.41 7.75 -17.88
N ARG A 211 6.97 8.04 -19.06
CA ARG A 211 7.89 7.11 -19.76
C ARG A 211 9.10 6.76 -18.91
N ALA A 212 9.80 7.76 -18.38
CA ALA A 212 10.98 7.57 -17.54
C ALA A 212 10.65 6.78 -16.27
N HIS A 213 9.51 7.05 -15.64
CA HIS A 213 9.05 6.31 -14.46
C HIS A 213 8.77 4.83 -14.76
N ARG A 214 8.03 4.53 -15.84
CA ARG A 214 7.72 3.14 -16.20
C ARG A 214 8.95 2.37 -16.62
N GLU A 215 9.89 3.01 -17.31
CA GLU A 215 11.20 2.43 -17.62
C GLU A 215 11.96 2.06 -16.35
N ARG A 216 11.95 2.93 -15.33
CA ARG A 216 12.54 2.64 -14.03
C ARG A 216 11.87 1.44 -13.35
N VAL A 217 10.54 1.36 -13.34
CA VAL A 217 9.82 0.21 -12.76
C VAL A 217 10.21 -1.09 -13.46
N LEU A 218 10.19 -1.11 -14.80
CA LEU A 218 10.59 -2.28 -15.58
C LEU A 218 12.05 -2.67 -15.32
N TYR A 219 12.96 -1.70 -15.25
CA TYR A 219 14.36 -1.94 -14.91
C TYR A 219 14.51 -2.58 -13.53
N MET A 220 13.81 -2.08 -12.51
CA MET A 220 13.83 -2.65 -11.16
C MET A 220 13.33 -4.10 -11.14
N ILE A 221 12.23 -4.38 -11.82
CA ILE A 221 11.64 -5.73 -11.87
C ILE A 221 12.61 -6.70 -12.56
N ARG A 222 13.09 -6.36 -13.77
CA ARG A 222 13.98 -7.25 -14.54
C ARG A 222 15.26 -7.52 -13.79
N ARG A 223 15.94 -6.46 -13.32
CA ARG A 223 17.17 -6.61 -12.55
C ARG A 223 16.96 -7.45 -11.30
N GLY A 224 15.89 -7.18 -10.55
CA GLY A 224 15.59 -7.92 -9.34
C GLY A 224 15.30 -9.40 -9.60
N LEU A 225 14.59 -9.73 -10.69
CA LEU A 225 14.27 -11.12 -11.05
C LEU A 225 15.43 -11.86 -11.71
N ASP A 226 16.37 -11.16 -12.34
CA ASP A 226 17.60 -11.74 -12.91
C ASP A 226 18.62 -12.06 -11.80
N GLU A 227 18.73 -11.21 -10.77
CA GLU A 227 19.58 -11.48 -9.59
C GLU A 227 19.06 -12.68 -8.76
N SER A 228 17.76 -13.03 -8.91
CA SER A 228 17.12 -14.16 -8.22
C SER A 228 17.19 -15.53 -8.92
N ALA A 229 17.77 -15.60 -10.12
CA ALA A 229 17.82 -16.82 -10.95
C ALA A 229 19.18 -17.54 -10.81
#